data_AF-A0AAU3HE26-F1
#
_entry.id   AF-A0AAU3HE26-F1
#
_cell.length_a   1.000
_cell.length_b   1.000
_cell.length_c   1.000
_cell.angle_alpha   90.00
_cell.angle_beta   90.00
_cell.angle_gamma   90.00
#
_symmetry.space_group_name_H-M   'P 1'
#
loop_
_entity.id
_entity.type
_entity.pdbx_description
1 polymer ?
#
loop_
_entity_poly.entity_id
_entity_poly.type
_entity_poly.pdbx_seq_one_letter_code
_entity_poly.pdbx_strand_id
1 'polypeptide(L)' 'MAKKATRPSKSVIINPGTPAPYSGQYQPVNGGPEVTVPKGHRVPPTPNGGPVKLVDATKNKSGGK' A
#
# COMPACT_ATOMS: atom_id res chain seq x y z
N MET A 1 10.11 -21.39 -17.57
CA MET A 1 9.60 -20.03 -17.78
C MET A 1 8.75 -19.64 -16.57
N ALA A 2 9.13 -18.56 -15.88
CA ALA A 2 8.46 -17.90 -14.75
C ALA A 2 7.91 -18.77 -13.60
N LYS A 3 8.69 -18.90 -12.52
CA LYS A 3 8.16 -19.21 -11.18
C LYS A 3 7.15 -18.10 -10.84
N LYS A 4 5.84 -18.37 -10.92
CA LYS A 4 4.84 -17.48 -10.33
C LYS A 4 5.13 -17.46 -8.84
N ALA A 5 5.74 -16.37 -8.38
CA ALA A 5 6.00 -16.17 -6.97
C ALA A 5 4.64 -16.19 -6.27
N THR A 6 4.33 -17.29 -5.59
CA THR A 6 3.29 -17.36 -4.58
C THR A 6 3.59 -16.25 -3.59
N ARG A 7 2.98 -15.07 -3.74
CA ARG A 7 3.14 -13.94 -2.80
C ARG A 7 2.41 -14.33 -1.52
N PRO A 8 3.10 -14.76 -0.45
CA PRO A 8 2.46 -14.97 0.83
C PRO A 8 2.51 -13.60 1.50
N SER A 9 1.58 -12.72 1.19
CA SER A 9 1.53 -11.46 1.91
C SER A 9 0.09 -11.02 2.07
N LYS A 10 -0.29 -10.94 3.34
CA LYS A 10 -1.49 -10.27 3.84
C LYS A 10 -1.73 -9.02 3.00
N SER A 11 -2.69 -9.09 2.08
CA SER A 11 -2.97 -7.98 1.18
C SER A 11 -3.75 -6.97 1.99
N VAL A 12 -3.05 -5.94 2.45
CA VAL A 12 -3.64 -4.91 3.29
C VAL A 12 -4.37 -3.95 2.37
N ILE A 13 -5.69 -4.11 2.32
CA ILE A 13 -6.60 -3.26 1.55
C ILE A 13 -7.14 -2.20 2.51
N ILE A 14 -6.94 -0.93 2.17
CA ILE A 14 -7.37 0.22 2.99
C ILE A 14 -8.04 1.26 2.11
N ASN A 15 -8.95 2.02 2.70
CA ASN A 15 -9.65 3.08 1.99
C ASN A 15 -8.79 4.36 1.94
N PRO A 16 -8.82 5.11 0.83
CA PRO A 16 -8.23 6.44 0.80
C PRO A 16 -8.79 7.31 1.93
N GLY A 17 -7.95 8.16 2.50
CA GLY A 17 -8.28 8.97 3.68
C GLY A 17 -8.09 8.26 5.03
N THR A 18 -7.92 6.94 5.06
CA THR A 18 -7.56 6.21 6.28
C THR A 18 -6.04 6.23 6.53
N PRO A 19 -5.58 6.18 7.79
CA PRO A 19 -4.15 6.10 8.09
C PRO A 19 -3.57 4.76 7.61
N ALA A 20 -2.43 4.80 6.93
CA ALA A 20 -1.76 3.63 6.43
C ALA A 20 -1.20 2.75 7.59
N PRO A 21 -1.58 1.47 7.69
CA PRO A 21 -1.12 0.60 8.77
C PRO A 21 0.36 0.20 8.65
N TYR A 22 0.90 0.26 7.43
CA TYR A 22 2.29 -0.04 7.13
C TYR A 22 2.84 1.04 6.19
N SER A 23 4.14 1.29 6.27
CA SER A 23 4.82 2.07 5.25
C SER A 23 4.99 1.20 4.01
N GLY A 24 4.77 1.76 2.83
CA GLY A 24 4.97 1.00 1.60
C GLY A 24 4.37 1.63 0.37
N GLN A 25 4.49 0.88 -0.71
CA GLN A 25 3.88 1.17 -1.99
C GLN A 25 2.48 0.55 -2.02
N TYR A 26 1.49 1.41 -2.23
CA TYR A 26 0.07 1.10 -2.30
C TYR A 26 -0.42 1.28 -3.74
N GLN A 27 -1.13 0.28 -4.26
CA GLN A 27 -1.73 0.32 -5.60
C GLN A 27 -3.25 0.43 -5.50
N PRO A 28 -3.88 1.38 -6.20
CA PRO A 28 -5.33 1.47 -6.32
C PRO A 28 -5.91 0.20 -6.95
N VAL A 29 -6.97 -0.36 -6.36
CA VAL A 29 -7.61 -1.55 -6.96
C VAL A 29 -8.35 -1.22 -8.26
N ASN A 30 -8.84 0.02 -8.39
CA ASN A 30 -9.58 0.51 -9.56
C ASN A 30 -8.65 1.02 -10.68
N GLY A 31 -7.34 0.73 -10.59
CA GLY A 31 -6.34 1.23 -11.52
C GLY A 31 -5.92 2.67 -11.22
N GLY A 32 -4.65 2.96 -11.47
CA GLY A 32 -4.05 4.26 -11.18
C GLY A 32 -2.57 4.14 -10.80
N PRO A 33 -1.90 5.27 -10.56
CA PRO A 33 -0.50 5.27 -10.15
C PRO A 33 -0.33 4.63 -8.78
N GLU A 34 0.75 3.87 -8.62
CA GLU A 34 1.18 3.37 -7.32
C GLU A 34 1.67 4.54 -6.46
N VAL A 35 1.24 4.59 -5.21
CA VAL A 35 1.56 5.66 -4.26
C VAL A 35 2.36 5.10 -3.08
N THR A 36 3.49 5.72 -2.77
CA THR A 36 4.24 5.40 -1.56
C THR A 36 3.68 6.19 -0.40
N VAL A 37 3.19 5.49 0.63
CA VAL A 37 2.60 6.10 1.82
C VAL A 37 3.39 5.65 3.05
N PRO A 38 3.85 6.59 3.91
CA PRO A 38 4.44 6.24 5.19
C PRO A 38 3.39 5.69 6.16
N LYS A 39 3.84 4.87 7.13
CA LYS A 39 2.96 4.36 8.20
C LYS A 39 2.33 5.54 8.97
N GLY A 40 1.06 5.40 9.31
CA GLY A 40 0.29 6.39 10.07
C GLY A 40 -0.17 7.60 9.25
N HIS A 41 0.35 7.80 8.05
CA HIS A 41 -0.09 8.90 7.18
C HIS A 41 -1.39 8.53 6.47
N ARG A 42 -2.25 9.53 6.25
CA ARG A 42 -3.47 9.34 5.48
C ARG A 42 -3.13 8.98 4.04
N VAL A 43 -3.72 7.90 3.56
CA VAL A 43 -3.61 7.49 2.16
C VAL A 43 -4.22 8.59 1.28
N PRO A 44 -3.51 9.07 0.25
CA PRO A 44 -4.07 10.07 -0.65
C PRO A 44 -5.28 9.50 -1.41
N PRO A 45 -6.25 10.35 -1.79
CA PRO A 45 -7.35 9.92 -2.65
C PRO A 45 -6.82 9.44 -4.00
N THR A 46 -7.38 8.34 -4.49
CA THR A 46 -7.05 7.79 -5.81
C THR A 46 -7.90 8.45 -6.89
N PRO A 47 -7.39 8.62 -8.13
CA PRO A 47 -8.13 9.30 -9.20
C PRO A 47 -9.46 8.64 -9.53
N ASN A 48 -9.50 7.31 -9.51
CA ASN A 48 -10.69 6.51 -9.80
C ASN A 48 -11.50 6.16 -8.55
N GLY A 49 -11.14 6.73 -7.40
CA GLY A 49 -11.69 6.34 -6.11
C GLY A 49 -11.45 4.86 -5.77
N GLY A 50 -11.99 4.45 -4.62
CA GLY A 50 -11.91 3.07 -4.16
C GLY A 50 -10.63 2.75 -3.39
N PRO A 51 -10.54 1.52 -2.85
CA PRO A 51 -9.50 1.16 -1.91
C PRO A 51 -8.13 0.99 -2.58
N VAL A 52 -7.08 1.10 -1.78
CA VAL A 52 -5.71 0.81 -2.19
C VAL A 52 -5.23 -0.47 -1.49
N LYS A 53 -4.41 -1.24 -2.19
CA LYS A 53 -3.79 -2.46 -1.70
C LYS A 53 -2.30 -2.24 -1.51
N LEU A 54 -1.78 -2.64 -0.36
CA LEU A 54 -0.33 -2.69 -0.14
C LEU A 54 0.30 -3.73 -1.08
N VAL A 55 1.13 -3.26 -1.99
CA VAL A 55 1.87 -4.08 -2.95
C VAL A 55 3.24 -4.42 -2.37
N ASP A 56 3.97 -3.40 -1.96
CA ASP A 56 5.30 -3.55 -1.38
C ASP A 56 5.34 -2.87 -0.01
N ALA A 57 5.51 -3.66 1.03
CA ALA A 57 5.70 -3.12 2.37
C ALA A 57 7.15 -2.68 2.51
N THR A 58 7.43 -1.38 2.36
CA THR A 58 8.76 -0.89 2.68
C THR A 58 8.95 -0.97 4.18
N LYS A 59 9.96 -1.74 4.61
CA LYS A 59 10.29 -1.92 6.02
C LYS A 59 11.11 -0.74 6.52
N ASN A 60 10.55 0.47 6.41
CA ASN A 60 11.22 1.65 6.94
C ASN A 60 11.12 1.61 8.47
N LYS A 61 12.22 1.22 9.13
CA LYS A 61 12.38 1.25 10.59
C LYS A 61 12.66 2.67 11.11
N SER A 62 12.25 3.72 10.40
CA SER A 62 12.39 5.09 10.90
C SER A 62 11.28 5.37 11.91
N GLY A 63 11.66 5.53 13.19
CA GLY A 63 10.74 5.75 14.30
C GLY A 63 10.99 4.89 15.54
N GLY A 64 12.08 4.13 15.57
CA GLY A 64 12.57 3.51 16.81
C GLY A 64 13.49 4.46 17.57
N LYS A 65 12.93 5.51 18.17
CA LYS A 65 13.35 6.15 19.44
C LYS A 65 12.46 7.34 19.76
#